data_AF-A0Q0G4-F1
#
_entry.id   AF-A0Q0G4-F1
#
_cell.length_a   1.000
_cell.length_b   1.000
_cell.length_c   1.000
_cell.angle_alpha   90.00
_cell.angle_beta   90.00
_cell.angle_gamma   90.00
#
_symmetry.space_group_name_H-M   'P 1'
#
loop_
_entity.id
_entity.type
_entity.pdbx_description
1 polymer ?
#
loop_
_entity_poly.entity_id
_entity_poly.type
_entity_poly.pdbx_seq_one_letter_code
_entity_poly.pdbx_strand_id
1 'polypeptide(L)'
;MKPILDDRGHKVDEEEVFYKDVVVIETDNLTENQKRAISSIKRTKFGISVETCDKVKALELLGKHLGMFTDKVEVNVNMNVNNPFENLTTEQLLKLAGEEDG
;
A
#
# COMPACT_ATOMS: atom_id res chain seq x y z
N MET A 1 17.42 29.42 -20.60
CA MET A 1 16.72 30.68 -20.86
C MET A 1 15.23 30.44 -20.68
N LYS A 2 14.55 31.23 -19.86
CA LYS A 2 13.09 31.22 -19.72
C LYS A 2 12.53 32.47 -20.41
N PRO A 3 11.53 32.34 -21.30
CA PRO A 3 10.97 33.50 -21.98
C PRO A 3 10.18 34.38 -21.00
N ILE A 4 10.40 35.69 -21.08
CA ILE A 4 9.56 36.71 -20.44
C ILE A 4 8.52 37.14 -21.47
N LEU A 5 7.24 37.04 -21.11
CA LEU A 5 6.12 37.33 -21.99
C LEU A 5 5.41 38.62 -21.54
N ASP A 6 4.92 39.41 -22.50
CA ASP A 6 3.99 40.51 -22.23
C ASP A 6 2.57 40.01 -21.94
N ASP A 7 1.69 40.94 -21.58
CA ASP A 7 0.27 40.70 -21.26
C ASP A 7 -0.53 40.08 -22.43
N ARG A 8 0.03 40.09 -23.64
CA ARG A 8 -0.56 39.53 -24.87
C ARG A 8 0.08 38.20 -25.25
N GLY A 9 1.02 37.70 -24.46
CA GLY A 9 1.74 36.45 -24.67
C GLY A 9 2.90 36.53 -25.67
N HIS A 10 3.29 37.73 -26.11
CA HIS A 10 4.47 37.88 -26.96
C HIS A 10 5.74 37.86 -26.13
N LYS A 11 6.76 37.17 -26.64
CA LYS A 11 8.09 37.17 -26.05
C LYS A 11 8.70 38.56 -26.16
N VAL A 12 9.00 39.15 -25.02
CA VAL A 12 9.63 40.48 -24.93
C VAL A 12 11.08 40.40 -24.47
N ASP A 13 11.45 39.35 -23.73
CA ASP A 13 12.82 39.16 -23.27
C ASP A 13 13.10 37.69 -22.92
N GLU A 14 14.34 37.37 -22.55
CA GLU A 14 14.74 36.08 -21.99
C GLU A 14 15.53 36.27 -20.70
N GLU A 15 15.19 35.49 -19.68
CA GLU A 15 15.96 35.42 -18.46
C GLU A 15 16.87 34.17 -18.48
N GLU A 16 18.14 34.34 -18.10
CA GLU A 16 19.02 33.20 -17.83
C GLU A 16 18.48 32.43 -16.62
N VAL A 17 18.19 31.14 -16.84
CA VAL A 17 17.77 30.24 -15.78
C VAL A 17 18.84 29.19 -15.62
N PHE A 18 19.48 29.18 -14.46
CA PHE A 18 20.37 28.13 -14.04
C PHE A 18 19.54 26.99 -13.46
N TYR A 19 19.55 25.86 -14.14
CA TYR A 19 18.97 24.63 -13.60
C TYR A 19 20.00 23.96 -12.71
N LYS A 20 19.55 23.32 -11.63
CA LYS A 20 20.42 22.54 -10.77
C LYS A 20 20.83 21.28 -11.53
N ASP A 21 22.10 21.19 -11.90
CA ASP A 21 22.67 19.97 -12.48
C ASP A 21 22.69 18.82 -11.46
N VAL A 22 22.61 17.60 -11.98
CA VAL A 22 22.78 16.39 -11.17
C VAL A 22 24.27 16.25 -10.84
N VAL A 23 24.60 16.40 -9.55
CA VAL A 23 25.97 16.18 -9.06
C VAL A 23 26.14 14.70 -8.76
N VAL A 24 27.03 14.05 -9.51
CA VAL A 24 27.44 12.67 -9.26
C VAL A 24 28.59 12.66 -8.27
N ILE A 25 28.44 11.89 -7.20
CA ILE A 25 29.48 11.67 -6.19
C ILE A 25 29.79 10.18 -6.12
N GLU A 26 31.02 9.84 -5.78
CA GLU A 26 31.41 8.45 -5.56
C GLU A 26 30.65 7.85 -4.39
N THR A 27 30.22 6.58 -4.53
CA THR A 27 29.48 5.87 -3.49
C THR A 27 30.26 5.78 -2.18
N ASP A 28 31.59 5.78 -2.23
CA ASP A 28 32.46 5.74 -1.05
C ASP A 28 32.34 7.00 -0.18
N ASN A 29 31.99 8.14 -0.80
CA ASN A 29 31.79 9.41 -0.10
C ASN A 29 30.40 9.53 0.55
N LEU A 30 29.52 8.52 0.41
CA LEU A 30 28.23 8.49 1.09
C LEU A 30 28.40 8.04 2.55
N THR A 31 27.57 8.61 3.43
CA THR A 31 27.44 8.09 4.80
C THR A 31 26.87 6.67 4.79
N GLU A 32 27.18 5.89 5.82
CA GLU A 32 26.64 4.52 5.95
C GLU A 32 25.10 4.48 5.92
N ASN A 33 24.44 5.47 6.50
CA ASN A 33 22.97 5.58 6.45
C ASN A 33 22.45 5.85 5.03
N GLN A 34 23.15 6.69 4.25
CA GLN A 34 22.78 6.93 2.86
C GLN A 34 22.98 5.68 2.00
N LYS A 35 24.09 4.96 2.20
CA LYS A 35 24.34 3.67 1.52
C LYS A 35 23.22 2.66 1.82
N ARG A 36 22.84 2.52 3.10
CA ARG A 36 21.77 1.61 3.53
C ARG A 36 20.38 2.00 3.01
N ALA A 37 20.16 3.26 2.65
CA ALA A 37 18.90 3.72 2.08
C ALA A 37 18.75 3.39 0.58
N ILE A 38 19.85 3.05 -0.11
CA ILE A 38 19.85 2.71 -1.53
C ILE A 38 19.46 1.24 -1.67
N SER A 39 18.45 0.98 -2.50
CA SER A 39 17.99 -0.38 -2.82
C SER A 39 18.68 -0.94 -4.07
N SER A 40 18.97 -0.08 -5.06
CA SER A 40 19.69 -0.50 -6.27
C SER A 40 20.41 0.67 -6.96
N ILE A 41 21.52 0.37 -7.64
CA ILE A 41 22.20 1.27 -8.57
C ILE A 41 22.42 0.51 -9.87
N LYS A 42 21.89 1.01 -10.99
CA LYS A 42 21.96 0.32 -12.30
C LYS A 42 22.23 1.27 -13.46
N ARG A 43 22.94 0.76 -14.46
CA ARG A 43 23.10 1.43 -15.76
C ARG A 43 21.90 1.13 -16.64
N THR A 44 21.33 2.16 -17.24
CA THR A 44 20.18 2.09 -18.13
C THR A 44 20.53 2.70 -19.49
N LYS A 45 19.63 2.58 -20.46
CA LYS A 45 19.78 3.22 -21.78
C LYS A 45 19.93 4.76 -21.69
N PHE A 46 19.39 5.37 -20.64
CA PHE A 46 19.35 6.82 -20.45
C PHE A 46 20.33 7.34 -19.39
N GLY A 47 21.18 6.48 -18.83
CA GLY A 47 22.15 6.87 -17.79
C GLY A 47 22.07 5.98 -16.54
N ILE A 48 22.35 6.56 -15.38
CA ILE A 48 22.37 5.85 -14.09
C ILE A 48 21.01 5.98 -13.41
N SER A 49 20.47 4.88 -12.91
CA SER A 49 19.28 4.85 -12.07
C SER A 49 19.70 4.45 -10.65
N VAL A 50 19.27 5.25 -9.68
CA VAL A 50 19.47 5.00 -8.24
C VAL A 50 18.08 4.87 -7.61
N GLU A 51 17.81 3.71 -7.01
CA GLU A 51 16.56 3.44 -6.32
C GLU A 51 16.79 3.43 -4.80
N THR A 52 15.78 3.85 -4.04
CA THR A 52 15.83 3.85 -2.58
C THR A 52 14.86 2.83 -2.00
N CYS A 53 15.11 2.41 -0.75
CA CYS A 53 14.22 1.52 -0.02
C CYS A 53 12.85 2.17 0.21
N ASP A 54 11.78 1.38 0.08
CA ASP A 54 10.41 1.85 0.30
C ASP A 54 10.13 2.07 1.80
N LYS A 55 10.01 3.35 2.17
CA LYS A 55 9.72 3.77 3.55
C LYS A 55 8.32 3.37 4.02
N VAL A 56 7.33 3.39 3.13
CA VAL A 56 5.95 3.02 3.46
C VAL A 56 5.90 1.52 3.74
N LYS A 57 6.54 0.71 2.89
CA LYS A 57 6.61 -0.72 3.11
C LYS A 57 7.33 -1.09 4.40
N ALA A 58 8.43 -0.39 4.71
CA ALA A 58 9.16 -0.59 5.95
C ALA A 58 8.28 -0.28 7.19
N LEU A 59 7.54 0.83 7.18
CA LEU A 59 6.63 1.20 8.27
C LEU A 59 5.46 0.23 8.40
N GLU A 60 4.91 -0.25 7.28
CA GLU A 60 3.88 -1.28 7.28
C GLU A 60 4.38 -2.57 7.95
N LEU A 61 5.58 -3.04 7.59
CA LEU A 61 6.17 -4.23 8.19
C LEU A 61 6.42 -4.07 9.69
N LEU A 62 6.90 -2.89 10.11
CA LEU A 62 7.08 -2.57 11.53
C LEU A 62 5.74 -2.54 12.27
N GLY A 63 4.71 -1.89 11.73
CA GLY A 63 3.39 -1.87 12.34
C GLY A 63 2.74 -3.26 12.39
N LYS A 64 2.98 -4.12 11.39
CA LYS A 64 2.54 -5.52 11.40
C LYS A 64 3.24 -6.31 12.50
N HIS A 65 4.56 -6.14 12.64
CA HIS A 65 5.32 -6.77 13.72
C HIS A 65 4.88 -6.32 15.11
N LEU A 66 4.51 -5.05 15.26
CA LEU A 66 3.99 -4.46 16.51
C LEU A 66 2.51 -4.75 16.78
N GLY A 67 1.81 -5.43 15.87
CA GLY A 67 0.37 -5.70 16.01
C GLY A 67 -0.54 -4.48 15.84
N MET A 68 -0.07 -3.42 15.16
CA MET A 68 -0.84 -2.18 14.94
C MET A 68 -1.94 -2.32 13.89
N PHE A 69 -1.86 -3.33 13.01
CA PHE A 69 -2.84 -3.55 11.96
C PHE A 69 -3.78 -4.70 12.32
N THR A 70 -5.07 -4.49 12.12
CA THR A 70 -6.10 -5.52 12.24
C THR A 70 -6.93 -5.53 10.97
N ASP A 71 -7.03 -6.67 10.31
CA ASP A 71 -7.91 -6.85 9.16
C ASP A 71 -9.28 -7.30 9.66
N LYS A 72 -10.31 -6.48 9.42
CA LYS A 72 -11.70 -6.89 9.70
C LYS A 72 -12.19 -7.78 8.56
N VAL A 73 -12.41 -9.05 8.84
CA VAL A 73 -12.99 -10.00 7.88
C VAL A 73 -14.44 -10.28 8.27
N GLU A 74 -15.38 -9.81 7.45
CA GLU A 74 -16.80 -10.16 7.59
C GLU A 74 -17.09 -11.42 6.78
N VAL A 75 -17.38 -12.54 7.46
CA VAL A 75 -17.70 -13.81 6.80
C VAL A 75 -19.21 -14.01 6.83
N ASN A 76 -19.89 -13.66 5.73
CA ASN A 76 -21.30 -13.96 5.53
C ASN A 76 -21.44 -15.37 4.94
N VAL A 77 -21.34 -16.41 5.78
CA VAL A 77 -21.66 -17.77 5.35
C VAL A 77 -23.17 -17.95 5.48
N ASN A 78 -23.89 -18.01 4.35
CA ASN A 78 -25.20 -18.65 4.34
C ASN A 78 -24.98 -20.16 4.45
N MET A 79 -24.79 -20.63 5.68
CA MET A 79 -24.75 -22.06 5.91
C MET A 79 -26.15 -22.60 5.66
N ASN A 80 -26.33 -23.36 4.58
CA ASN A 80 -27.40 -24.35 4.53
C ASN A 80 -27.03 -25.45 5.53
N VAL A 81 -27.21 -25.16 6.81
CA VAL A 81 -27.07 -26.15 7.87
C VAL A 81 -28.23 -27.11 7.63
N ASN A 82 -27.93 -28.32 7.16
CA ASN A 82 -28.92 -29.38 6.98
C ASN A 82 -29.55 -29.62 8.36
N ASN A 83 -30.72 -29.00 8.60
CA ASN A 83 -31.39 -29.09 9.89
C ASN A 83 -31.80 -30.56 10.06
N PRO A 84 -31.21 -31.32 11.00
CA PRO A 84 -31.48 -32.75 11.12
C PRO A 84 -32.94 -33.03 11.51
N PHE A 85 -33.69 -32.00 11.88
CA PHE A 85 -35.09 -32.07 12.30
C PHE A 85 -36.05 -31.41 11.30
N GLU A 86 -35.58 -31.00 10.11
CA GLU A 86 -36.40 -30.27 9.12
C GLU A 86 -37.67 -31.01 8.69
N ASN A 87 -37.68 -32.34 8.79
CA ASN A 87 -38.79 -33.20 8.39
C ASN A 87 -39.57 -33.81 9.57
N LEU A 88 -39.39 -33.32 10.80
CA LEU A 88 -40.13 -33.82 11.96
C LEU A 88 -41.40 -33.00 12.21
N THR A 89 -42.45 -33.67 12.70
CA THR A 89 -43.67 -33.00 13.19
C THR A 89 -43.45 -32.38 14.57
N THR A 90 -44.33 -31.45 14.97
CA THR A 90 -44.31 -30.83 16.30
C THR A 90 -44.37 -31.87 17.41
N GLU A 91 -45.24 -32.87 17.29
CA GLU A 91 -45.37 -33.98 18.24
C GLU A 91 -44.06 -34.80 18.36
N GLN A 92 -43.38 -35.05 17.24
CA GLN A 92 -42.11 -35.78 17.23
C GLN A 92 -40.99 -34.99 17.88
N LEU A 93 -40.96 -33.67 17.66
CA LEU A 93 -40.02 -32.77 18.33
C LEU A 93 -40.26 -32.74 19.84
N LEU A 94 -41.52 -32.64 20.26
CA LEU A 94 -41.91 -32.58 21.67
C LEU A 94 -41.56 -33.87 22.41
N LYS A 95 -41.83 -35.01 21.77
CA LYS A 95 -41.43 -36.34 22.27
C LYS A 95 -39.92 -36.47 22.40
N LEU A 96 -39.14 -35.87 21.48
CA LEU A 96 -37.68 -35.87 21.56
C LEU A 96 -37.18 -34.96 22.69
N ALA A 97 -37.87 -33.85 22.94
CA ALA A 97 -37.59 -32.90 24.01
C ALA A 97 -38.02 -33.40 25.41
N GLY A 98 -38.87 -34.43 25.47
CA GLY A 98 -39.43 -34.93 26.73
C GLY A 98 -40.48 -34.01 27.33
N GLU A 99 -41.09 -33.16 26.51
CA GLU A 99 -42.20 -32.28 26.89
C GLU A 99 -43.54 -32.89 26.44
N GLU A 100 -44.62 -32.52 27.11
CA GLU A 100 -46.00 -32.81 26.69
C GLU A 100 -46.64 -31.51 26.21
N ASP A 101 -47.55 -31.59 25.23
CA ASP A 101 -48.22 -30.40 24.71
C ASP A 101 -49.12 -29.88 25.84
N GLY A 102 -48.76 -28.70 26.37
CA GLY A 102 -49.46 -28.04 27.48
C GLY A 102 -50.83 -27.51 27.11
#